data_AF-A0A7W7M1W5-F1
#
_entry.id   AF-A0A7W7M1W5-F1
#
_cell.length_a   1.000
_cell.length_b   1.000
_cell.length_c   1.000
_cell.angle_alpha   90.00
_cell.angle_beta   90.00
_cell.angle_gamma   90.00
#
_symmetry.space_group_name_H-M   'P 1'
#
loop_
_entity.id
_entity.type
_entity.pdbx_description
1 polymer ?
#
loop_
_entity_poly.entity_id
_entity_poly.type
_entity_poly.pdbx_seq_one_letter_code
_entity_poly.pdbx_strand_id
1 'polypeptide(L)'
;MSRAELPSRRTLLAAAVVTAVAGSVAPASAATATGTATGGTTGTTGRAAARPVDNRAWTSYSDWRTGSADGTRAVAGARPGLVIAKPAGTTDYTDPHTGTTAAWEYATWTSPVHRLTVPATEAIASWNAHTPDGTWLQVELKGTYSDGTDTPWYVMGRWAAGDQDIRRTSVDDQGDGKSSVWTDTLAVDDPASGLRVVSYRLRLTLYRRPGTRLTPTVWRLGAMGSDVPDRFTVPASEPRLAKELIVPRYSQEIHKGQYPEYDNGGEAWCSPTSSQMIIEYWGGRLTAEQLAWVDPSYADPQVCHAARFTYDYQYAGCGNWPFNAAYAATFKGLQGVVTRLGSLTDLETLIAAGIPAITSQSFREEELTGAGYGTSGHLMTVIGFTADGDVIANDPASDDNEAVRRVYERREWENIWLRTKRYNASGKVVSGTGGVCYLYFPARPTPRQRKALAAVGVR
;
A
#
# COMPACT_ATOMS: atom_id res chain seq x y z
N MET A 1 -8.02 -20.55 -37.26
CA MET A 1 -6.96 -19.54 -37.04
C MET A 1 -7.05 -19.13 -35.57
N SER A 2 -6.11 -19.65 -34.77
CA SER A 2 -6.06 -19.45 -33.32
C SER A 2 -5.56 -18.04 -33.02
N ARG A 3 -6.37 -17.24 -32.33
CA ARG A 3 -5.99 -15.91 -31.85
C ARG A 3 -5.16 -16.11 -30.59
N ALA A 4 -3.87 -15.77 -30.67
CA ALA A 4 -2.95 -15.80 -29.54
C ALA A 4 -3.48 -14.88 -28.42
N GLU A 5 -3.76 -15.48 -27.27
CA GLU A 5 -4.04 -14.78 -26.02
C GLU A 5 -2.81 -14.00 -25.57
N LEU A 6 -2.96 -12.68 -25.43
CA LEU A 6 -1.97 -11.82 -24.80
C LEU A 6 -2.04 -12.03 -23.28
N PRO A 7 -0.90 -12.20 -22.57
CA PRO A 7 -0.90 -12.49 -21.15
C PRO A 7 -1.39 -11.27 -20.33
N SER A 8 -2.43 -11.49 -19.53
CA SER A 8 -3.06 -10.50 -18.65
C SER A 8 -2.14 -10.11 -17.48
N ARG A 9 -2.27 -8.86 -17.00
CA ARG A 9 -1.52 -8.28 -15.86
C ARG A 9 -1.88 -8.89 -14.49
N ARG A 10 -2.45 -10.11 -14.44
CA ARG A 10 -2.83 -10.85 -13.22
C ARG A 10 -1.64 -11.30 -12.34
N THR A 11 -0.39 -10.92 -12.64
CA THR A 11 0.81 -11.56 -12.03
C THR A 11 1.65 -10.66 -11.11
N LEU A 12 1.12 -9.56 -10.57
CA LEU A 12 1.91 -8.71 -9.63
C LEU A 12 1.28 -8.46 -8.26
N LEU A 13 0.25 -9.20 -7.93
CA LEU A 13 -0.17 -9.40 -6.56
C LEU A 13 -0.31 -10.92 -6.38
N ALA A 14 0.77 -11.68 -6.52
CA ALA A 14 0.76 -13.09 -6.16
C ALA A 14 2.08 -13.33 -5.44
N ALA A 15 1.98 -13.49 -4.12
CA ALA A 15 3.09 -13.90 -3.31
C ALA A 15 3.54 -15.32 -3.72
N ALA A 16 4.86 -15.45 -3.79
CA ALA A 16 5.71 -16.63 -3.76
C ALA A 16 5.11 -18.03 -4.05
N VAL A 17 5.55 -18.61 -5.16
CA VAL A 17 5.98 -20.02 -5.17
C VAL A 17 7.50 -20.00 -5.32
N VAL A 18 8.22 -20.37 -4.26
CA VAL A 18 9.68 -20.57 -4.30
C VAL A 18 9.95 -21.90 -5.01
N THR A 19 10.44 -21.87 -6.25
CA THR A 19 11.03 -23.04 -6.90
C THR A 19 12.55 -22.92 -6.86
N ALA A 20 13.17 -23.66 -5.93
CA ALA A 20 14.60 -23.90 -5.95
C ALA A 20 14.94 -24.92 -7.04
N VAL A 21 15.75 -24.54 -8.03
CA VAL A 21 16.39 -25.50 -8.94
C VAL A 21 17.88 -25.20 -9.02
N ALA A 22 18.67 -26.09 -8.43
CA ALA A 22 20.11 -26.13 -8.57
C ALA A 22 20.48 -26.63 -9.98
N GLY A 23 21.40 -25.92 -10.65
CA GLY A 23 21.93 -26.33 -11.94
C GLY A 23 23.08 -25.43 -12.41
N SER A 24 24.31 -25.85 -12.15
CA SER A 24 25.55 -25.31 -12.71
C SER A 24 25.64 -25.50 -14.22
N VAL A 25 26.16 -24.52 -15.00
CA VAL A 25 27.35 -24.61 -15.91
C VAL A 25 27.72 -23.21 -16.49
N ALA A 26 28.98 -22.82 -16.29
CA ALA A 26 29.98 -21.97 -17.01
C ALA A 26 29.63 -20.85 -18.05
N PRO A 27 30.54 -19.83 -18.24
CA PRO A 27 30.22 -18.51 -18.78
C PRO A 27 30.51 -18.34 -20.28
N ALA A 28 29.92 -17.31 -20.90
CA ALA A 28 30.35 -16.78 -22.19
C ALA A 28 30.51 -15.25 -22.11
N SER A 29 31.74 -14.79 -22.33
CA SER A 29 32.15 -13.39 -22.39
C SER A 29 31.69 -12.71 -23.68
N ALA A 30 31.31 -11.43 -23.61
CA ALA A 30 31.37 -10.54 -24.77
C ALA A 30 31.59 -9.07 -24.39
N ALA A 31 32.78 -8.62 -24.79
CA ALA A 31 33.35 -7.29 -24.98
C ALA A 31 32.47 -6.03 -24.85
N THR A 32 33.02 -5.10 -24.07
CA THR A 32 32.79 -3.64 -24.08
C THR A 32 33.17 -2.99 -25.41
N ALA A 33 32.34 -2.07 -25.89
CA ALA A 33 32.72 -1.06 -26.87
C ALA A 33 32.46 0.34 -26.29
N THR A 34 33.55 1.09 -26.16
CA THR A 34 33.65 2.49 -25.73
C THR A 34 33.16 3.45 -26.81
N GLY A 35 32.31 4.40 -26.44
CA GLY A 35 31.97 5.57 -27.26
C GLY A 35 31.95 6.84 -26.41
N THR A 36 33.02 7.63 -26.48
CA THR A 36 33.16 8.96 -25.90
C THR A 36 32.72 10.06 -26.86
N ALA A 37 32.39 11.23 -26.27
CA ALA A 37 32.20 12.59 -26.85
C ALA A 37 30.73 12.98 -27.12
N THR A 38 30.22 14.16 -26.76
CA THR A 38 30.79 15.39 -26.17
C THR A 38 29.64 16.25 -25.62
N GLY A 39 29.90 16.99 -24.55
CA GLY A 39 28.94 17.80 -23.82
C GLY A 39 28.46 19.07 -24.53
N GLY A 40 27.21 19.42 -24.20
CA GLY A 40 26.63 20.76 -24.37
C GLY A 40 25.89 21.12 -23.08
N THR A 41 26.58 21.81 -22.17
CA THR A 41 26.01 22.35 -20.93
C THR A 41 25.23 23.62 -21.22
N THR A 42 23.90 23.55 -21.15
CA THR A 42 23.05 24.72 -20.91
C THR A 42 22.42 24.57 -19.52
N GLY A 43 22.95 25.36 -18.58
CA GLY A 43 22.46 25.43 -17.22
C GLY A 43 21.02 25.93 -17.19
N THR A 44 20.10 25.04 -16.86
CA THR A 44 18.76 25.41 -16.39
C THR A 44 18.79 25.32 -14.87
N THR A 45 18.64 26.47 -14.23
CA THR A 45 18.41 26.59 -12.79
C THR A 45 17.26 25.67 -12.39
N GLY A 46 17.56 24.72 -11.50
CA GLY A 46 16.71 23.58 -11.17
C GLY A 46 15.35 23.97 -10.62
N ARG A 47 14.34 24.02 -11.49
CA ARG A 47 12.95 23.83 -11.08
C ARG A 47 12.84 22.37 -10.64
N ALA A 48 12.57 22.14 -9.36
CA ALA A 48 12.31 20.80 -8.84
C ALA A 48 11.33 20.08 -9.78
N ALA A 49 11.72 18.91 -10.29
CA ALA A 49 10.89 18.14 -11.20
C ALA A 49 9.49 17.97 -10.58
N ALA A 50 8.45 18.24 -11.36
CA ALA A 50 7.08 18.08 -10.88
C ALA A 50 6.89 16.63 -10.41
N ARG A 51 6.34 16.44 -9.21
CA ARG A 51 6.11 15.10 -8.66
C ARG A 51 5.09 14.36 -9.53
N PRO A 52 5.31 13.08 -9.85
CA PRO A 52 4.37 12.27 -10.62
C PRO A 52 3.22 11.72 -9.75
N VAL A 53 2.97 12.32 -8.58
CA VAL A 53 2.04 11.82 -7.56
C VAL A 53 1.27 12.99 -6.97
N ASP A 54 -0.04 12.83 -6.84
CA ASP A 54 -0.92 13.67 -6.06
C ASP A 54 -1.60 12.83 -4.97
N ASN A 55 -1.66 13.36 -3.74
CA ASN A 55 -2.31 12.68 -2.62
C ASN A 55 -3.26 13.66 -1.92
N ARG A 56 -4.54 13.32 -1.90
CA ARG A 56 -5.58 14.08 -1.22
C ARG A 56 -6.34 13.18 -0.27
N ALA A 57 -6.46 13.63 0.98
CA ALA A 57 -7.26 12.98 2.00
C ALA A 57 -8.09 13.98 2.81
N TRP A 58 -9.32 13.61 3.14
CA TRP A 58 -10.22 14.29 4.06
C TRP A 58 -9.96 13.76 5.48
N THR A 59 -9.57 14.65 6.40
CA THR A 59 -9.13 14.27 7.76
C THR A 59 -9.67 15.20 8.85
N SER A 60 -9.96 16.46 8.51
CA SER A 60 -10.43 17.46 9.46
C SER A 60 -11.95 17.56 9.52
N TYR A 61 -12.49 18.16 10.59
CA TYR A 61 -13.92 18.45 10.69
C TYR A 61 -14.42 19.30 9.50
N SER A 62 -13.62 20.30 9.08
CA SER A 62 -13.89 21.11 7.89
C SER A 62 -13.89 20.29 6.62
N ASP A 63 -12.94 19.36 6.45
CA ASP A 63 -12.91 18.46 5.29
C ASP A 63 -14.21 17.65 5.21
N TRP A 64 -14.61 16.99 6.30
CA TRP A 64 -15.83 16.18 6.32
C TRP A 64 -17.09 16.98 5.98
N ARG A 65 -17.14 18.25 6.39
CA ARG A 65 -18.24 19.16 6.05
C ARG A 65 -18.30 19.58 4.59
N THR A 66 -17.24 19.37 3.80
CA THR A 66 -17.25 19.72 2.37
C THR A 66 -17.95 18.69 1.49
N GLY A 67 -18.15 17.46 1.98
CA GLY A 67 -18.83 16.41 1.22
C GLY A 67 -20.35 16.46 1.37
N SER A 68 -21.03 15.79 0.44
CA SER A 68 -22.47 15.57 0.51
C SER A 68 -22.77 14.39 1.43
N ALA A 69 -23.52 14.64 2.49
CA ALA A 69 -23.88 13.65 3.50
C ALA A 69 -25.34 13.20 3.32
N ASP A 70 -25.55 11.89 3.33
CA ASP A 70 -26.87 11.27 3.48
C ASP A 70 -26.83 10.34 4.69
N GLY A 71 -27.39 10.81 5.81
CA GLY A 71 -27.39 10.08 7.08
C GLY A 71 -26.07 10.12 7.88
N THR A 72 -24.97 10.61 7.30
CA THR A 72 -23.68 10.76 8.00
C THR A 72 -23.55 12.12 8.70
N ARG A 73 -22.68 12.22 9.71
CA ARG A 73 -22.27 13.51 10.30
C ARG A 73 -20.77 13.55 10.59
N ALA A 74 -20.20 14.74 10.44
CA ALA A 74 -18.86 15.05 10.92
C ALA A 74 -18.87 15.19 12.45
N VAL A 75 -17.90 14.56 13.11
CA VAL A 75 -17.64 14.67 14.55
C VAL A 75 -16.34 15.46 14.74
N ALA A 76 -16.42 16.52 15.53
CA ALA A 76 -15.25 17.32 15.91
C ALA A 76 -14.48 16.66 17.06
N GLY A 77 -13.29 17.18 17.37
CA GLY A 77 -12.49 16.72 18.51
C GLY A 77 -11.02 16.57 18.16
N ALA A 78 -10.27 15.90 19.03
CA ALA A 78 -8.82 15.69 18.86
C ALA A 78 -8.47 14.82 17.64
N ARG A 79 -9.39 13.96 17.21
CA ARG A 79 -9.30 13.18 15.97
C ARG A 79 -10.67 13.25 15.27
N PRO A 80 -10.90 14.28 14.44
CA PRO A 80 -12.17 14.41 13.73
C PRO A 80 -12.46 13.17 12.89
N GLY A 81 -13.74 12.87 12.72
CA GLY A 81 -14.14 11.72 11.93
C GLY A 81 -15.56 11.82 11.42
N LEU A 82 -15.94 10.86 10.60
CA LEU A 82 -17.27 10.73 10.03
C LEU A 82 -17.96 9.49 10.63
N VAL A 83 -19.22 9.66 11.03
CA VAL A 83 -20.05 8.61 11.66
C VAL A 83 -21.45 8.59 11.08
N ILE A 84 -22.21 7.53 11.35
CA ILE A 84 -23.65 7.47 11.11
C ILE A 84 -24.37 8.36 12.13
N ALA A 85 -25.16 9.32 11.64
CA ALA A 85 -26.08 10.12 12.46
C ALA A 85 -27.47 9.46 12.51
N LYS A 86 -27.99 9.14 11.32
CA LYS A 86 -29.27 8.45 11.10
C LYS A 86 -29.07 7.57 9.85
N PRO A 87 -29.58 6.34 9.80
CA PRO A 87 -29.54 5.56 8.58
C PRO A 87 -30.28 6.28 7.45
N ALA A 88 -29.67 6.34 6.28
CA ALA A 88 -30.30 6.73 5.02
C ALA A 88 -31.28 5.65 4.53
N GLY A 89 -30.99 4.38 4.84
CA GLY A 89 -31.85 3.25 4.53
C GLY A 89 -31.31 1.95 5.12
N THR A 90 -31.93 0.85 4.71
CA THR A 90 -31.50 -0.52 5.02
C THR A 90 -31.23 -1.26 3.72
N THR A 91 -30.25 -2.15 3.72
CA THR A 91 -29.92 -3.03 2.59
C THR A 91 -29.48 -4.38 3.10
N ASP A 92 -29.76 -5.44 2.34
CA ASP A 92 -29.21 -6.76 2.61
C ASP A 92 -27.85 -6.92 1.92
N TYR A 93 -26.89 -7.46 2.65
CA TYR A 93 -25.59 -7.83 2.13
C TYR A 93 -25.37 -9.32 2.33
N THR A 94 -25.15 -10.03 1.22
CA THR A 94 -24.65 -11.40 1.23
C THR A 94 -23.15 -11.36 1.08
N ASP A 95 -22.45 -11.81 2.13
CA ASP A 95 -21.01 -11.95 2.10
C ASP A 95 -20.62 -13.09 1.13
N PRO A 96 -19.85 -12.81 0.06
CA PRO A 96 -19.58 -13.80 -0.99
C PRO A 96 -18.68 -14.95 -0.51
N HIS A 97 -17.98 -14.79 0.61
CA HIS A 97 -17.01 -15.75 1.12
C HIS A 97 -17.60 -16.66 2.19
N THR A 98 -18.68 -16.25 2.84
CA THR A 98 -19.40 -17.06 3.84
C THR A 98 -20.79 -17.50 3.38
N GLY A 99 -21.37 -16.85 2.36
CA GLY A 99 -22.75 -17.04 1.93
C GLY A 99 -23.80 -16.51 2.92
N THR A 100 -23.38 -15.86 4.01
CA THR A 100 -24.30 -15.34 5.03
C THR A 100 -24.91 -14.01 4.57
N THR A 101 -26.24 -13.94 4.57
CA THR A 101 -26.97 -12.70 4.31
C THR A 101 -27.37 -12.02 5.62
N ALA A 102 -27.16 -10.72 5.69
CA ALA A 102 -27.59 -9.89 6.81
C ALA A 102 -28.13 -8.55 6.34
N ALA A 103 -29.14 -8.04 7.05
CA ALA A 103 -29.63 -6.68 6.89
C ALA A 103 -28.70 -5.68 7.58
N TRP A 104 -28.47 -4.54 6.93
CA TRP A 104 -27.61 -3.46 7.40
C TRP A 104 -28.28 -2.10 7.20
N GLU A 105 -28.31 -1.31 8.26
CA GLU A 105 -28.56 0.12 8.15
C GLU A 105 -27.32 0.79 7.55
N TYR A 106 -27.51 1.70 6.59
CA TYR A 106 -26.41 2.40 5.95
C TYR A 106 -26.57 3.92 5.97
N ALA A 107 -25.45 4.62 5.89
CA ALA A 107 -25.38 6.05 5.60
C ALA A 107 -24.20 6.34 4.69
N THR A 108 -24.31 7.38 3.87
CA THR A 108 -23.35 7.67 2.80
C THR A 108 -22.76 9.06 2.95
N TRP A 109 -21.51 9.20 2.53
CA TRP A 109 -20.84 10.47 2.33
C TRP A 109 -20.10 10.46 1.00
N THR A 110 -20.26 11.51 0.20
CA THR A 110 -19.56 11.66 -1.08
C THR A 110 -18.69 12.90 -1.05
N SER A 111 -17.42 12.73 -1.42
CA SER A 111 -16.46 13.83 -1.46
C SER A 111 -16.84 14.87 -2.51
N PRO A 112 -16.41 16.14 -2.36
CA PRO A 112 -16.32 17.04 -3.51
C PRO A 112 -15.38 16.44 -4.56
N VAL A 113 -15.47 16.95 -5.79
CA VAL A 113 -14.50 16.57 -6.85
C VAL A 113 -13.12 17.04 -6.42
N HIS A 114 -12.16 16.12 -6.45
CA HIS A 114 -10.75 16.46 -6.37
C HIS A 114 -10.14 16.41 -7.76
N ARG A 115 -9.62 17.54 -8.24
CA ARG A 115 -8.85 17.59 -9.48
C ARG A 115 -7.40 17.24 -9.14
N LEU A 116 -6.92 16.16 -9.76
CA LEU A 116 -5.55 15.72 -9.56
C LEU A 116 -4.60 16.78 -10.12
N THR A 117 -3.57 17.15 -9.37
CA THR A 117 -2.49 18.01 -9.90
C THR A 117 -1.61 17.27 -10.89
N VAL A 118 -1.71 15.93 -10.91
CA VAL A 118 -1.07 15.02 -11.86
C VAL A 118 -2.15 14.16 -12.49
N PRO A 119 -2.52 14.37 -13.77
CA PRO A 119 -3.38 13.43 -14.50
C PRO A 119 -2.82 12.02 -14.38
N ALA A 120 -3.59 11.10 -13.81
CA ALA A 120 -3.09 9.82 -13.32
C ALA A 120 -3.36 8.68 -14.31
N THR A 121 -2.44 7.72 -14.34
CA THR A 121 -2.64 6.39 -14.95
C THR A 121 -3.07 5.37 -13.91
N GLU A 122 -2.79 5.62 -12.63
CA GLU A 122 -3.19 4.76 -11.52
C GLU A 122 -3.75 5.57 -10.35
N ALA A 123 -4.70 4.99 -9.61
CA ALA A 123 -5.19 5.56 -8.35
C ALA A 123 -5.46 4.48 -7.29
N ILE A 124 -5.03 4.74 -6.05
CA ILE A 124 -5.27 3.87 -4.89
C ILE A 124 -6.06 4.66 -3.84
N ALA A 125 -7.28 4.21 -3.56
CA ALA A 125 -8.07 4.74 -2.45
C ALA A 125 -7.63 4.09 -1.13
N SER A 126 -7.56 4.87 -0.06
CA SER A 126 -7.22 4.36 1.28
C SER A 126 -8.00 5.09 2.37
N TRP A 127 -8.19 4.42 3.50
CA TRP A 127 -8.96 4.93 4.62
C TRP A 127 -8.33 4.53 5.96
N ASN A 128 -8.70 5.24 7.02
CA ASN A 128 -8.38 4.90 8.39
C ASN A 128 -9.68 4.93 9.19
N ALA A 129 -10.03 3.81 9.81
CA ALA A 129 -11.31 3.67 10.46
C ALA A 129 -11.24 2.83 11.74
N HIS A 130 -12.17 3.10 12.64
CA HIS A 130 -12.59 2.18 13.67
C HIS A 130 -13.95 1.62 13.31
N THR A 131 -14.09 0.30 13.32
CA THR A 131 -15.35 -0.39 13.08
C THR A 131 -15.57 -1.34 14.27
N PRO A 132 -16.33 -0.92 15.29
CA PRO A 132 -16.80 -1.84 16.32
C PRO A 132 -17.55 -3.03 15.71
N ASP A 133 -17.60 -4.16 16.41
CA ASP A 133 -18.42 -5.31 16.02
C ASP A 133 -19.86 -4.87 15.70
N GLY A 134 -20.44 -5.44 14.66
CA GLY A 134 -21.72 -5.01 14.11
C GLY A 134 -21.62 -3.80 13.19
N THR A 135 -20.42 -3.43 12.71
CA THR A 135 -20.23 -2.33 11.76
C THR A 135 -19.14 -2.63 10.72
N TRP A 136 -19.28 -2.04 9.54
CA TRP A 136 -18.29 -2.12 8.47
C TRP A 136 -18.44 -0.93 7.51
N LEU A 137 -17.58 -0.83 6.51
CA LEU A 137 -17.62 0.25 5.51
C LEU A 137 -17.34 -0.25 4.10
N GLN A 138 -17.80 0.50 3.11
CA GLN A 138 -17.43 0.36 1.70
C GLN A 138 -16.84 1.68 1.21
N VAL A 139 -15.73 1.60 0.47
CA VAL A 139 -15.13 2.74 -0.24
C VAL A 139 -15.27 2.54 -1.73
N GLU A 140 -15.73 3.58 -2.41
CA GLU A 140 -15.89 3.59 -3.86
C GLU A 140 -15.20 4.82 -4.47
N LEU A 141 -14.72 4.67 -5.70
CA LEU A 141 -14.07 5.72 -6.46
C LEU A 141 -14.76 5.88 -7.82
N LYS A 142 -15.01 7.13 -8.20
CA LYS A 142 -15.42 7.49 -9.56
C LYS A 142 -14.46 8.53 -10.12
N GLY A 143 -13.81 8.20 -11.24
CA GLY A 143 -12.92 9.09 -11.98
C GLY A 143 -13.62 9.80 -13.13
N THR A 144 -13.02 10.89 -13.58
CA THR A 144 -13.27 11.52 -14.87
C THR A 144 -11.99 11.44 -15.69
N TYR A 145 -12.11 10.99 -16.93
CA TYR A 145 -11.03 10.87 -17.87
C TYR A 145 -10.69 12.21 -18.55
N SER A 146 -9.50 12.29 -19.13
CA SER A 146 -9.02 13.44 -19.89
C SER A 146 -9.83 13.72 -21.17
N ASP A 147 -10.56 12.73 -21.68
CA ASP A 147 -11.50 12.89 -22.81
C ASP A 147 -12.89 13.42 -22.39
N GLY A 148 -13.09 13.69 -21.10
CA GLY A 148 -14.33 14.21 -20.53
C GLY A 148 -15.38 13.14 -20.16
N THR A 149 -15.13 11.87 -20.46
CA THR A 149 -16.00 10.76 -20.02
C THR A 149 -15.70 10.36 -18.57
N ASP A 150 -16.64 9.68 -17.93
CA ASP A 150 -16.50 9.22 -16.55
C ASP A 150 -16.28 7.70 -16.48
N THR A 151 -15.57 7.25 -15.44
CA THR A 151 -15.60 5.84 -15.03
C THR A 151 -16.97 5.49 -14.44
N PRO A 152 -17.35 4.21 -14.35
CA PRO A 152 -18.34 3.78 -13.36
C PRO A 152 -17.85 4.04 -11.92
N TRP A 153 -18.72 3.84 -10.93
CA TRP A 153 -18.28 3.75 -9.54
C TRP A 153 -17.65 2.38 -9.32
N TYR A 154 -16.36 2.36 -9.00
CA TYR A 154 -15.64 1.15 -8.63
C TYR A 154 -15.62 1.00 -7.11
N VAL A 155 -15.89 -0.22 -6.62
CA VAL A 155 -15.70 -0.60 -5.22
C VAL A 155 -14.22 -0.86 -4.99
N MET A 156 -13.58 0.01 -4.20
CA MET A 156 -12.16 -0.08 -3.86
C MET A 156 -11.92 -0.97 -2.64
N GLY A 157 -12.97 -1.33 -1.90
CA GLY A 157 -12.91 -2.32 -0.83
C GLY A 157 -14.14 -2.28 0.08
N ARG A 158 -14.47 -3.46 0.62
CA ARG A 158 -15.40 -3.64 1.74
C ARG A 158 -14.60 -4.09 2.96
N TRP A 159 -14.73 -3.36 4.06
CA TRP A 159 -13.76 -3.47 5.16
C TRP A 159 -14.42 -3.33 6.53
N ALA A 160 -14.04 -4.20 7.45
CA ALA A 160 -14.25 -4.12 8.90
C ALA A 160 -12.93 -4.48 9.60
N ALA A 161 -12.60 -3.96 10.77
CA ALA A 161 -11.36 -4.28 11.47
C ALA A 161 -11.23 -5.78 11.79
N GLY A 162 -12.31 -6.42 12.25
CA GLY A 162 -12.40 -7.88 12.39
C GLY A 162 -12.88 -8.57 11.11
N ASP A 163 -13.05 -9.89 11.18
CA ASP A 163 -13.49 -10.76 10.08
C ASP A 163 -14.81 -11.51 10.38
N GLN A 164 -15.53 -11.09 11.43
CA GLN A 164 -16.77 -11.72 11.91
C GLN A 164 -18.04 -11.10 11.33
N ASP A 165 -18.05 -9.77 11.11
CA ASP A 165 -19.20 -9.08 10.53
C ASP A 165 -19.32 -9.29 9.03
N ILE A 166 -18.17 -9.16 8.37
CA ILE A 166 -17.93 -9.47 6.96
C ILE A 166 -16.51 -10.02 6.84
N ARG A 167 -16.29 -10.84 5.81
CA ARG A 167 -14.96 -11.16 5.29
C ARG A 167 -14.51 -9.98 4.44
N ARG A 168 -13.55 -9.19 4.96
CA ARG A 168 -13.02 -8.02 4.23
C ARG A 168 -12.60 -8.43 2.83
N THR A 169 -12.89 -7.61 1.84
CA THR A 169 -12.76 -8.07 0.46
C THR A 169 -12.54 -6.93 -0.52
N SER A 170 -11.60 -7.11 -1.43
CA SER A 170 -11.61 -6.46 -2.75
C SER A 170 -12.76 -7.02 -3.60
N VAL A 171 -12.97 -6.43 -4.78
CA VAL A 171 -14.01 -6.85 -5.71
C VAL A 171 -13.38 -7.01 -7.10
N ASP A 172 -13.50 -8.22 -7.64
CA ASP A 172 -12.94 -8.60 -8.94
C ASP A 172 -13.77 -8.11 -10.13
N ASP A 173 -13.18 -8.23 -11.31
CA ASP A 173 -13.83 -8.06 -12.62
C ASP A 173 -14.50 -6.69 -12.82
N GLN A 174 -13.90 -5.66 -12.22
CA GLN A 174 -14.31 -4.28 -12.37
C GLN A 174 -13.52 -3.58 -13.49
N GLY A 175 -14.19 -3.19 -14.57
CA GLY A 175 -13.60 -2.38 -15.63
C GLY A 175 -14.63 -1.81 -16.61
N ASP A 176 -14.20 -0.88 -17.45
CA ASP A 176 -15.03 -0.19 -18.45
C ASP A 176 -14.44 -0.21 -19.87
N GLY A 177 -13.35 -0.96 -20.07
CA GLY A 177 -12.60 -1.03 -21.33
C GLY A 177 -11.62 0.13 -21.54
N LYS A 178 -11.53 1.07 -20.61
CA LYS A 178 -10.51 2.13 -20.55
C LYS A 178 -9.67 2.03 -19.28
N SER A 179 -10.27 1.57 -18.18
CA SER A 179 -9.60 1.27 -16.93
C SER A 179 -10.20 0.02 -16.26
N SER A 180 -9.38 -0.59 -15.41
CA SER A 180 -9.76 -1.73 -14.59
C SER A 180 -9.24 -1.56 -13.16
N VAL A 181 -9.92 -2.16 -12.18
CA VAL A 181 -9.42 -2.26 -10.80
C VAL A 181 -8.70 -3.58 -10.61
N TRP A 182 -7.43 -3.51 -10.19
CA TRP A 182 -6.60 -4.65 -9.84
C TRP A 182 -6.47 -4.72 -8.32
N THR A 183 -7.31 -5.54 -7.68
CA THR A 183 -7.43 -5.68 -6.21
C THR A 183 -7.79 -4.37 -5.50
N ASP A 184 -6.87 -3.42 -5.43
CA ASP A 184 -7.00 -2.13 -4.74
C ASP A 184 -6.57 -0.91 -5.60
N THR A 185 -6.08 -1.16 -6.82
CA THR A 185 -5.53 -0.13 -7.70
C THR A 185 -6.39 0.02 -8.94
N LEU A 186 -7.00 1.20 -9.13
CA LEU A 186 -7.55 1.58 -10.44
C LEU A 186 -6.39 1.86 -11.38
N ALA A 187 -6.37 1.24 -12.56
CA ALA A 187 -5.35 1.46 -13.58
C ALA A 187 -6.00 1.71 -14.95
N VAL A 188 -5.50 2.71 -15.68
CA VAL A 188 -5.79 2.91 -17.11
C VAL A 188 -5.18 1.73 -17.87
N ASP A 189 -5.98 1.07 -18.70
CA ASP A 189 -5.59 -0.19 -19.36
C ASP A 189 -4.48 0.02 -20.40
N ASP A 190 -4.60 1.10 -21.20
CA ASP A 190 -3.58 1.55 -22.15
C ASP A 190 -3.10 2.99 -21.86
N PRO A 191 -2.10 3.15 -20.96
CA PRO A 191 -1.49 4.46 -20.69
C PRO A 191 -0.84 5.13 -21.91
N ALA A 192 -0.44 4.35 -22.93
CA ALA A 192 0.24 4.86 -24.13
C ALA A 192 -0.73 5.61 -25.06
N SER A 193 -2.04 5.35 -24.95
CA SER A 193 -3.09 6.13 -25.61
C SER A 193 -3.12 7.62 -25.21
N GLY A 194 -2.46 7.98 -24.10
CA GLY A 194 -2.51 9.32 -23.51
C GLY A 194 -3.74 9.57 -22.62
N LEU A 195 -4.66 8.61 -22.50
CA LEU A 195 -5.80 8.70 -21.58
C LEU A 195 -5.31 8.79 -20.13
N ARG A 196 -5.91 9.69 -19.34
CA ARG A 196 -5.62 9.88 -17.91
C ARG A 196 -6.89 10.05 -17.11
N VAL A 197 -6.88 9.63 -15.85
CA VAL A 197 -7.86 10.08 -14.87
C VAL A 197 -7.42 11.47 -14.37
N VAL A 198 -8.24 12.49 -14.59
CA VAL A 198 -7.89 13.90 -14.29
C VAL A 198 -8.53 14.42 -13.00
N SER A 199 -9.58 13.76 -12.54
CA SER A 199 -10.22 14.05 -11.26
C SER A 199 -10.96 12.83 -10.75
N TYR A 200 -11.26 12.81 -9.45
CA TYR A 200 -12.09 11.77 -8.85
C TYR A 200 -13.05 12.31 -7.80
N ARG A 201 -14.06 11.50 -7.47
CA ARG A 201 -14.84 11.56 -6.24
C ARG A 201 -14.69 10.23 -5.49
N LEU A 202 -14.72 10.30 -4.17
CA LEU A 202 -14.84 9.13 -3.31
C LEU A 202 -16.23 9.08 -2.70
N ARG A 203 -16.80 7.89 -2.61
CA ARG A 203 -18.02 7.62 -1.85
C ARG A 203 -17.68 6.64 -0.74
N LEU A 204 -18.11 6.99 0.46
CA LEU A 204 -17.97 6.19 1.67
C LEU A 204 -19.36 5.81 2.14
N THR A 205 -19.61 4.51 2.22
CA THR A 205 -20.85 3.97 2.78
C THR A 205 -20.52 3.28 4.09
N LEU A 206 -21.17 3.72 5.17
CA LEU A 206 -21.01 3.22 6.52
C LEU A 206 -22.18 2.31 6.84
N TYR A 207 -21.91 1.14 7.40
CA TYR A 207 -22.91 0.13 7.72
C TYR A 207 -22.92 -0.18 9.22
N ARG A 208 -24.10 -0.47 9.76
CA ARG A 208 -24.29 -1.01 11.11
C ARG A 208 -25.47 -1.98 11.16
N ARG A 209 -25.48 -2.85 12.18
CA ARG A 209 -26.65 -3.71 12.46
C ARG A 209 -27.90 -2.85 12.73
N PRO A 210 -29.06 -3.18 12.13
CA PRO A 210 -30.31 -2.42 12.32
C PRO A 210 -30.70 -2.27 13.79
N GLY A 211 -31.25 -1.09 14.14
CA GLY A 211 -31.71 -0.79 15.50
C GLY A 211 -30.60 -0.54 16.53
N THR A 212 -29.32 -0.68 16.16
CA THR A 212 -28.20 -0.37 17.07
C THR A 212 -27.83 1.12 17.04
N ARG A 213 -27.12 1.59 18.07
CA ARG A 213 -26.50 2.92 18.10
C ARG A 213 -25.01 2.90 17.73
N LEU A 214 -24.50 1.73 17.31
CA LEU A 214 -23.12 1.56 16.90
C LEU A 214 -22.86 2.40 15.64
N THR A 215 -21.60 2.81 15.47
CA THR A 215 -21.17 3.48 14.25
C THR A 215 -19.73 3.12 13.94
N PRO A 216 -19.41 2.80 12.69
CA PRO A 216 -18.03 2.92 12.26
C PRO A 216 -17.64 4.40 12.34
N THR A 217 -16.38 4.68 12.65
CA THR A 217 -15.82 6.04 12.67
C THR A 217 -14.65 6.08 11.70
N VAL A 218 -14.77 6.91 10.66
CA VAL A 218 -13.70 7.09 9.66
C VAL A 218 -12.96 8.39 9.93
N TRP A 219 -11.66 8.30 10.19
CA TRP A 219 -10.81 9.47 10.51
C TRP A 219 -10.03 9.99 9.31
N ARG A 220 -9.83 9.15 8.30
CA ARG A 220 -9.17 9.52 7.04
C ARG A 220 -9.86 8.78 5.90
N LEU A 221 -10.13 9.50 4.83
CA LEU A 221 -10.48 8.93 3.53
C LEU A 221 -9.70 9.70 2.47
N GLY A 222 -9.08 9.03 1.51
CA GLY A 222 -8.35 9.71 0.45
C GLY A 222 -7.97 8.78 -0.69
N ALA A 223 -7.38 9.36 -1.72
CA ALA A 223 -6.74 8.58 -2.77
C ALA A 223 -5.44 9.24 -3.22
N MET A 224 -4.47 8.38 -3.54
CA MET A 224 -3.26 8.74 -4.24
C MET A 224 -3.49 8.48 -5.73
N GLY A 225 -3.27 9.49 -6.58
CA GLY A 225 -3.22 9.34 -8.03
C GLY A 225 -1.79 9.54 -8.52
N SER A 226 -1.37 8.76 -9.51
CA SER A 226 0.00 8.84 -10.04
C SER A 226 0.10 8.61 -11.54
N ASP A 227 1.10 9.22 -12.15
CA ASP A 227 1.58 8.94 -13.51
C ASP A 227 3.10 8.80 -13.51
N VAL A 228 3.57 7.64 -13.03
CA VAL A 228 5.00 7.33 -12.99
C VAL A 228 5.42 6.76 -14.35
N PRO A 229 6.39 7.38 -15.04
CA PRO A 229 6.77 6.94 -16.38
C PRO A 229 7.39 5.54 -16.38
N ASP A 230 7.26 4.85 -17.51
CA ASP A 230 7.96 3.60 -17.79
C ASP A 230 9.47 3.81 -17.73
N ARG A 231 10.14 3.08 -16.83
CA ARG A 231 11.58 3.17 -16.63
C ARG A 231 12.13 1.88 -16.02
N PHE A 232 13.29 1.45 -16.53
CA PHE A 232 14.04 0.29 -16.01
C PHE A 232 15.03 0.67 -14.90
N THR A 233 15.47 1.93 -14.92
CA THR A 233 16.40 2.51 -13.94
C THR A 233 15.92 3.90 -13.56
N VAL A 234 16.43 4.42 -12.45
CA VAL A 234 16.15 5.79 -12.00
C VAL A 234 17.44 6.60 -11.85
N PRO A 235 17.38 7.94 -11.87
CA PRO A 235 18.53 8.77 -11.51
C PRO A 235 19.04 8.41 -10.12
N ALA A 236 20.36 8.35 -9.95
CA ALA A 236 20.96 8.09 -8.65
C ALA A 236 20.73 9.29 -7.70
N SER A 237 20.39 9.01 -6.45
CA SER A 237 20.39 10.04 -5.40
C SER A 237 21.67 10.03 -4.59
N GLU A 238 22.17 11.23 -4.28
CA GLU A 238 23.29 11.43 -3.37
C GLU A 238 22.88 11.17 -1.91
N PRO A 239 23.65 10.40 -1.12
CA PRO A 239 23.44 10.23 0.31
C PRO A 239 23.44 11.55 1.09
N ARG A 240 22.49 11.70 2.02
CA ARG A 240 22.40 12.93 2.86
C ARG A 240 22.18 12.68 4.35
N LEU A 241 22.02 11.43 4.75
CA LEU A 241 21.66 11.07 6.11
C LEU A 241 22.38 9.77 6.52
N ALA A 242 22.94 9.77 7.72
CA ALA A 242 23.37 8.56 8.42
C ALA A 242 22.56 8.48 9.72
N LYS A 243 21.60 7.56 9.78
CA LYS A 243 20.69 7.41 10.92
C LYS A 243 19.97 6.08 10.82
N GLU A 244 19.81 5.42 11.96
CA GLU A 244 19.01 4.21 12.09
C GLU A 244 17.94 4.39 13.17
N LEU A 245 16.72 3.96 12.87
CA LEU A 245 15.60 3.92 13.80
C LEU A 245 15.53 2.54 14.47
N ILE A 246 15.22 2.52 15.76
CA ILE A 246 15.11 1.28 16.54
C ILE A 246 13.72 0.67 16.32
N VAL A 247 13.53 0.06 15.16
CA VAL A 247 12.28 -0.64 14.80
C VAL A 247 12.41 -2.12 15.20
N PRO A 248 11.39 -2.71 15.87
CA PRO A 248 11.35 -4.15 16.14
C PRO A 248 11.56 -4.99 14.88
N ARG A 249 12.06 -6.20 15.05
CA ARG A 249 12.41 -7.11 13.96
C ARG A 249 11.55 -8.35 14.06
N TYR A 250 10.81 -8.63 12.99
CA TYR A 250 9.99 -9.82 12.87
C TYR A 250 10.26 -10.49 11.53
N SER A 251 10.55 -11.78 11.57
CA SER A 251 10.62 -12.65 10.41
C SER A 251 9.22 -13.19 10.10
N GLN A 252 8.88 -13.23 8.82
CA GLN A 252 7.69 -13.95 8.38
C GLN A 252 7.93 -15.46 8.27
N GLU A 253 9.16 -15.89 7.99
CA GLU A 253 9.49 -17.29 7.68
C GLU A 253 9.38 -18.22 8.89
N ILE A 254 9.50 -17.69 10.12
CA ILE A 254 9.24 -18.49 11.33
C ILE A 254 7.78 -18.96 11.42
N HIS A 255 6.88 -18.34 10.66
CA HIS A 255 5.47 -18.67 10.60
C HIS A 255 5.10 -19.55 9.40
N LYS A 256 6.09 -20.09 8.69
CA LYS A 256 5.89 -20.97 7.55
C LYS A 256 4.92 -22.12 7.88
N GLY A 257 3.85 -22.22 7.11
CA GLY A 257 2.78 -23.21 7.31
C GLY A 257 1.88 -23.01 8.54
N GLN A 258 2.07 -21.95 9.34
CA GLN A 258 1.15 -21.58 10.41
C GLN A 258 -0.06 -20.82 9.82
N TYR A 259 -1.28 -21.18 10.22
CA TYR A 259 -2.53 -20.61 9.67
C TYR A 259 -2.59 -20.58 8.13
N PRO A 260 -2.55 -21.74 7.46
CA PRO A 260 -2.50 -21.82 6.00
C PRO A 260 -3.72 -21.18 5.31
N GLU A 261 -4.84 -21.00 6.01
CA GLU A 261 -6.01 -20.27 5.52
C GLU A 261 -5.73 -18.79 5.21
N TYR A 262 -4.64 -18.22 5.73
CA TYR A 262 -4.19 -16.86 5.45
C TYR A 262 -2.98 -16.91 4.52
N ASP A 263 -3.17 -17.26 3.24
CA ASP A 263 -2.11 -17.24 2.21
C ASP A 263 -0.97 -18.26 2.45
N ASN A 264 -1.34 -19.51 2.79
CA ASN A 264 -0.43 -20.65 3.05
C ASN A 264 0.48 -20.52 4.29
N GLY A 265 0.40 -19.41 5.02
CA GLY A 265 1.23 -19.14 6.19
C GLY A 265 2.34 -18.14 5.89
N GLY A 266 3.28 -18.02 6.83
CA GLY A 266 4.31 -16.97 6.87
C GLY A 266 5.01 -16.59 5.55
N GLU A 267 5.12 -17.49 4.58
CA GLU A 267 5.79 -17.27 3.29
C GLU A 267 5.22 -16.10 2.46
N ALA A 268 3.99 -15.69 2.73
CA ALA A 268 3.34 -14.56 2.04
C ALA A 268 3.02 -13.36 2.96
N TRP A 269 3.57 -13.34 4.18
CA TRP A 269 3.21 -12.35 5.22
C TRP A 269 4.12 -11.13 5.29
N CYS A 270 4.89 -10.82 4.25
CA CYS A 270 5.81 -9.67 4.23
C CYS A 270 5.13 -8.33 4.61
N SER A 271 3.91 -8.10 4.11
CA SER A 271 3.14 -6.88 4.35
C SER A 271 2.63 -6.77 5.80
N PRO A 272 1.90 -7.74 6.36
CA PRO A 272 1.49 -7.69 7.76
C PRO A 272 2.68 -7.69 8.73
N THR A 273 3.75 -8.44 8.44
CA THR A 273 4.97 -8.47 9.27
C THR A 273 5.65 -7.10 9.30
N SER A 274 5.87 -6.48 8.13
CA SER A 274 6.39 -5.11 8.03
C SER A 274 5.48 -4.08 8.71
N SER A 275 4.17 -4.25 8.58
CA SER A 275 3.19 -3.38 9.21
C SER A 275 3.31 -3.44 10.73
N GLN A 276 3.38 -4.66 11.30
CA GLN A 276 3.48 -4.88 12.73
C GLN A 276 4.78 -4.30 13.32
N MET A 277 5.91 -4.42 12.60
CA MET A 277 7.19 -3.81 13.00
C MET A 277 7.05 -2.29 13.20
N ILE A 278 6.45 -1.56 12.25
CA ILE A 278 6.27 -0.10 12.39
C ILE A 278 5.20 0.26 13.42
N ILE A 279 4.11 -0.50 13.51
CA ILE A 279 3.05 -0.28 14.50
C ILE A 279 3.65 -0.32 15.92
N GLU A 280 4.51 -1.30 16.20
CA GLU A 280 5.17 -1.43 17.51
C GLU A 280 6.29 -0.43 17.73
N TYR A 281 7.00 0.01 16.70
CA TYR A 281 7.93 1.14 16.78
C TYR A 281 7.24 2.40 17.34
N TRP A 282 5.98 2.61 16.99
CA TRP A 282 5.16 3.69 17.55
C TRP A 282 4.43 3.35 18.86
N GLY A 283 4.70 2.18 19.44
CA GLY A 283 4.12 1.72 20.70
C GLY A 283 2.74 1.06 20.59
N GLY A 284 2.27 0.76 19.37
CA GLY A 284 1.04 0.00 19.16
C GLY A 284 1.24 -1.48 19.48
N ARG A 285 0.88 -1.90 20.69
CA ARG A 285 0.97 -3.32 21.10
C ARG A 285 -0.41 -3.91 21.27
N LEU A 286 -0.57 -5.15 20.79
CA LEU A 286 -1.77 -5.95 21.04
C LEU A 286 -1.79 -6.42 22.49
N THR A 287 -2.99 -6.55 23.05
CA THR A 287 -3.20 -7.11 24.39
C THR A 287 -3.22 -8.64 24.34
N ALA A 288 -3.00 -9.28 25.49
CA ALA A 288 -3.10 -10.74 25.59
C ALA A 288 -4.48 -11.27 25.16
N GLU A 289 -5.56 -10.53 25.43
CA GLU A 289 -6.91 -10.88 25.00
C GLU A 289 -7.05 -10.87 23.46
N GLN A 290 -6.48 -9.86 22.79
CA GLN A 290 -6.51 -9.79 21.32
C GLN A 290 -5.65 -10.89 20.66
N LEU A 291 -4.65 -11.40 21.38
CA LEU A 291 -3.77 -12.47 20.91
C LEU A 291 -4.27 -13.87 21.33
N ALA A 292 -5.30 -13.97 22.18
CA ALA A 292 -5.74 -15.23 22.77
C ALA A 292 -6.26 -16.26 21.76
N TRP A 293 -6.59 -15.84 20.54
CA TRP A 293 -6.97 -16.75 19.46
C TRP A 293 -5.77 -17.45 18.81
N VAL A 294 -4.57 -16.89 18.97
CA VAL A 294 -3.34 -17.45 18.39
C VAL A 294 -2.85 -18.60 19.26
N ASP A 295 -2.53 -19.73 18.64
CA ASP A 295 -1.84 -20.87 19.24
C ASP A 295 -0.64 -20.38 20.08
N PRO A 296 -0.63 -20.63 21.40
CA PRO A 296 0.40 -20.12 22.30
C PRO A 296 1.78 -20.75 22.07
N SER A 297 1.89 -21.80 21.25
CA SER A 297 3.18 -22.38 20.85
C SER A 297 3.89 -21.60 19.75
N TYR A 298 3.17 -20.72 19.04
CA TYR A 298 3.76 -19.89 17.98
C TYR A 298 4.46 -18.67 18.60
N ALA A 299 5.71 -18.45 18.16
CA ALA A 299 6.40 -17.20 18.42
C ALA A 299 5.68 -16.04 17.73
N ASP A 300 5.94 -14.80 18.16
CA ASP A 300 5.44 -13.59 17.52
C ASP A 300 3.94 -13.60 17.14
N PRO A 301 3.04 -13.88 18.10
CA PRO A 301 1.59 -14.01 17.82
C PRO A 301 0.98 -12.73 17.20
N GLN A 302 1.62 -11.58 17.39
CA GLN A 302 1.27 -10.33 16.73
C GLN A 302 1.37 -10.37 15.21
N VAL A 303 2.26 -11.18 14.64
CA VAL A 303 2.41 -11.35 13.18
C VAL A 303 1.25 -12.19 12.64
N CYS A 304 0.90 -13.29 13.32
CA CYS A 304 -0.31 -14.06 12.99
C CYS A 304 -1.58 -13.20 13.09
N HIS A 305 -1.66 -12.35 14.13
CA HIS A 305 -2.73 -11.38 14.27
C HIS A 305 -2.79 -10.40 13.10
N ALA A 306 -1.66 -9.79 12.73
CA ALA A 306 -1.59 -8.88 11.61
C ALA A 306 -2.00 -9.55 10.28
N ALA A 307 -1.59 -10.80 10.04
CA ALA A 307 -1.97 -11.55 8.85
C ALA A 307 -3.50 -11.72 8.74
N ARG A 308 -4.15 -12.28 9.76
CA ARG A 308 -5.62 -12.41 9.80
C ARG A 308 -6.35 -11.09 9.62
N PHE A 309 -5.85 -10.01 10.24
CA PHE A 309 -6.53 -8.71 10.23
C PHE A 309 -6.24 -7.87 8.97
N THR A 310 -5.37 -8.35 8.07
CA THR A 310 -5.09 -7.72 6.77
C THR A 310 -5.47 -8.59 5.59
N TYR A 311 -5.76 -9.88 5.81
CA TYR A 311 -6.14 -10.84 4.77
C TYR A 311 -7.38 -10.41 3.99
N ASP A 312 -7.22 -10.22 2.69
CA ASP A 312 -8.29 -9.94 1.75
C ASP A 312 -8.81 -11.27 1.17
N TYR A 313 -10.07 -11.58 1.43
CA TYR A 313 -10.65 -12.88 1.09
C TYR A 313 -10.90 -13.10 -0.40
N GLN A 314 -11.10 -12.03 -1.18
CA GLN A 314 -11.22 -12.16 -2.64
C GLN A 314 -9.84 -12.31 -3.29
N TYR A 315 -8.90 -11.48 -2.84
CA TYR A 315 -7.52 -11.53 -3.28
C TYR A 315 -6.80 -12.83 -2.84
N ALA A 316 -7.27 -13.44 -1.75
CA ALA A 316 -6.66 -14.57 -1.06
C ALA A 316 -5.22 -14.28 -0.58
N GLY A 317 -4.97 -13.06 -0.08
CA GLY A 317 -3.64 -12.67 0.39
C GLY A 317 -3.63 -11.48 1.34
N CYS A 318 -2.47 -11.25 1.97
CA CYS A 318 -2.29 -10.17 2.96
C CYS A 318 -1.70 -8.88 2.37
N GLY A 319 -1.51 -8.82 1.04
CA GLY A 319 -0.80 -7.75 0.34
C GLY A 319 -1.65 -6.53 -0.07
N ASN A 320 -2.95 -6.49 0.27
CA ASN A 320 -3.84 -5.39 -0.11
C ASN A 320 -3.42 -4.07 0.59
N TRP A 321 -3.09 -3.05 -0.21
CA TRP A 321 -2.48 -1.80 0.28
C TRP A 321 -3.35 -1.06 1.30
N PRO A 322 -4.60 -0.68 0.97
CA PRO A 322 -5.44 0.03 1.91
C PRO A 322 -5.83 -0.80 3.13
N PHE A 323 -5.86 -2.13 3.04
CA PHE A 323 -6.23 -2.98 4.18
C PHE A 323 -5.15 -2.97 5.27
N ASN A 324 -3.87 -3.03 4.89
CA ASN A 324 -2.74 -2.89 5.82
C ASN A 324 -2.71 -1.49 6.46
N ALA A 325 -2.90 -0.43 5.66
CA ALA A 325 -2.96 0.94 6.18
C ALA A 325 -4.16 1.17 7.13
N ALA A 326 -5.31 0.56 6.84
CA ALA A 326 -6.47 0.61 7.70
C ALA A 326 -6.27 -0.20 9.00
N TYR A 327 -5.63 -1.38 8.93
CA TYR A 327 -5.23 -2.16 10.10
C TYR A 327 -4.32 -1.36 11.04
N ALA A 328 -3.26 -0.73 10.52
CA ALA A 328 -2.37 0.11 11.32
C ALA A 328 -3.11 1.25 12.05
N ALA A 329 -4.16 1.79 11.43
CA ALA A 329 -4.97 2.85 12.01
C ALA A 329 -5.93 2.40 13.12
N THR A 330 -6.15 1.09 13.29
CA THR A 330 -6.93 0.54 14.42
C THR A 330 -6.22 0.73 15.76
N PHE A 331 -4.88 0.84 15.74
CA PHE A 331 -4.08 1.09 16.92
C PHE A 331 -4.23 2.54 17.40
N LYS A 332 -4.36 2.70 18.71
CA LYS A 332 -4.62 4.00 19.34
C LYS A 332 -3.51 4.98 19.00
N GLY A 333 -3.91 6.11 18.41
CA GLY A 333 -2.98 7.20 18.12
C GLY A 333 -2.13 6.99 16.87
N LEU A 334 -2.41 5.98 16.05
CA LEU A 334 -1.77 5.76 14.76
C LEU A 334 -2.67 6.08 13.58
N GLN A 335 -2.04 6.46 12.47
CA GLN A 335 -2.67 6.59 11.16
C GLN A 335 -1.73 6.08 10.08
N GLY A 336 -2.29 5.66 8.95
CA GLY A 336 -1.54 5.11 7.83
C GLY A 336 -1.98 5.69 6.50
N VAL A 337 -1.03 5.78 5.56
CA VAL A 337 -1.28 6.22 4.19
C VAL A 337 -0.59 5.29 3.20
N VAL A 338 -1.22 5.09 2.06
CA VAL A 338 -0.58 4.51 0.87
C VAL A 338 -0.16 5.66 -0.03
N THR A 339 1.09 5.66 -0.47
CA THR A 339 1.59 6.68 -1.39
C THR A 339 2.74 6.17 -2.24
N ARG A 340 3.26 7.00 -3.14
CA ARG A 340 4.47 6.74 -3.93
C ARG A 340 5.51 7.79 -3.60
N LEU A 341 6.73 7.36 -3.31
CA LEU A 341 7.89 8.25 -3.17
C LEU A 341 8.73 8.21 -4.44
N GLY A 342 9.44 9.32 -4.73
CA GLY A 342 10.14 9.49 -5.99
C GLY A 342 11.64 9.25 -5.95
N SER A 343 12.22 9.16 -4.74
CA SER A 343 13.66 9.11 -4.52
C SER A 343 14.01 8.57 -3.12
N LEU A 344 15.25 8.10 -2.92
CA LEU A 344 15.74 7.86 -1.55
C LEU A 344 15.88 9.16 -0.75
N THR A 345 16.06 10.32 -1.39
CA THR A 345 16.03 11.63 -0.71
C THR A 345 14.68 11.90 -0.01
N ASP A 346 13.56 11.47 -0.61
CA ASP A 346 12.25 11.54 0.04
C ASP A 346 12.22 10.64 1.29
N LEU A 347 12.79 9.43 1.22
CA LEU A 347 12.91 8.54 2.38
C LEU A 347 13.83 9.10 3.47
N GLU A 348 15.00 9.61 3.11
CA GLU A 348 15.92 10.27 4.05
C GLU A 348 15.22 11.41 4.80
N THR A 349 14.37 12.19 4.10
CA THR A 349 13.56 13.25 4.71
C THR A 349 12.62 12.70 5.80
N LEU A 350 12.01 11.55 5.56
CA LEU A 350 11.11 10.87 6.51
C LEU A 350 11.88 10.24 7.68
N ILE A 351 12.97 9.50 7.40
CA ILE A 351 13.82 8.88 8.43
C ILE A 351 14.47 9.93 9.33
N ALA A 352 14.89 11.07 8.77
CA ALA A 352 15.38 12.20 9.55
C ALA A 352 14.32 12.67 10.55
N ALA A 353 13.04 12.68 10.18
CA ALA A 353 11.90 13.00 11.05
C ALA A 353 11.42 11.84 11.95
N GLY A 354 12.08 10.68 11.88
CA GLY A 354 11.76 9.50 12.69
C GLY A 354 10.59 8.68 12.16
N ILE A 355 10.28 8.79 10.87
CA ILE A 355 9.19 8.05 10.21
C ILE A 355 9.82 6.94 9.35
N PRO A 356 9.79 5.66 9.77
CA PRO A 356 10.14 4.53 8.91
C PRO A 356 9.10 4.36 7.79
N ALA A 357 9.48 3.66 6.73
CA ALA A 357 8.61 3.42 5.58
C ALA A 357 8.65 1.95 5.17
N ILE A 358 7.53 1.42 4.70
CA ILE A 358 7.45 0.06 4.16
C ILE A 358 7.43 0.18 2.65
N THR A 359 8.48 -0.29 1.98
CA THR A 359 8.66 -0.15 0.53
C THR A 359 8.37 -1.45 -0.18
N SER A 360 7.70 -1.35 -1.32
CA SER A 360 7.47 -2.48 -2.22
C SER A 360 8.69 -2.76 -3.08
N GLN A 361 9.18 -3.99 -3.06
CA GLN A 361 10.32 -4.45 -3.84
C GLN A 361 9.96 -5.52 -4.84
N SER A 362 10.63 -5.48 -6.01
CA SER A 362 10.52 -6.49 -7.06
C SER A 362 11.85 -6.60 -7.81
N PHE A 363 12.50 -7.75 -7.69
CA PHE A 363 13.88 -7.94 -8.14
C PHE A 363 14.18 -9.40 -8.43
N ARG A 364 15.15 -9.66 -9.31
CA ARG A 364 15.81 -10.95 -9.43
C ARG A 364 16.92 -11.04 -8.39
N GLU A 365 17.30 -12.25 -8.01
CA GLU A 365 18.28 -12.49 -6.95
C GLU A 365 19.58 -11.72 -7.15
N GLU A 366 20.07 -11.64 -8.40
CA GLU A 366 21.28 -10.93 -8.77
C GLU A 366 21.17 -9.39 -8.78
N GLU A 367 19.98 -8.82 -8.56
CA GLU A 367 19.75 -7.37 -8.60
C GLU A 367 19.78 -6.70 -7.22
N LEU A 368 19.84 -7.50 -6.14
CA LEU A 368 19.96 -7.01 -4.77
C LEU A 368 20.97 -7.85 -3.99
N THR A 369 22.21 -7.38 -3.97
CA THR A 369 23.33 -8.04 -3.32
C THR A 369 23.05 -8.24 -1.83
N GLY A 370 23.29 -9.46 -1.34
CA GLY A 370 23.07 -9.84 0.05
C GLY A 370 21.63 -10.22 0.42
N ALA A 371 20.67 -10.13 -0.50
CA ALA A 371 19.31 -10.62 -0.26
C ALA A 371 19.25 -12.16 -0.21
N GLY A 372 19.91 -12.84 -1.15
CA GLY A 372 19.95 -14.31 -1.23
C GLY A 372 18.68 -14.94 -1.82
N TYR A 373 17.80 -14.14 -2.43
CA TYR A 373 16.59 -14.61 -3.13
C TYR A 373 16.12 -13.55 -4.14
N GLY A 374 15.20 -13.92 -5.04
CA GLY A 374 14.48 -12.99 -5.91
C GLY A 374 12.98 -13.00 -5.64
N THR A 375 12.26 -11.95 -6.03
CA THR A 375 10.80 -11.83 -5.80
C THR A 375 10.05 -11.05 -6.89
N SER A 376 8.81 -11.47 -7.16
CA SER A 376 7.83 -10.70 -7.95
C SER A 376 7.27 -9.51 -7.17
N GLY A 377 7.22 -9.59 -5.85
CA GLY A 377 6.70 -8.56 -4.95
C GLY A 377 7.01 -8.93 -3.50
N HIS A 378 7.62 -8.00 -2.76
CA HIS A 378 7.98 -8.20 -1.36
C HIS A 378 7.98 -6.86 -0.62
N LEU A 379 7.53 -6.84 0.63
CA LEU A 379 7.54 -5.62 1.42
C LEU A 379 8.67 -5.66 2.45
N MET A 380 9.45 -4.59 2.47
CA MET A 380 10.56 -4.42 3.41
C MET A 380 10.42 -3.08 4.14
N THR A 381 10.84 -3.02 5.40
CA THR A 381 10.77 -1.81 6.20
C THR A 381 12.11 -1.08 6.16
N VAL A 382 12.19 0.10 5.53
CA VAL A 382 13.36 0.97 5.60
C VAL A 382 13.39 1.67 6.96
N ILE A 383 14.46 1.44 7.71
CA ILE A 383 14.65 1.94 9.08
C ILE A 383 15.80 2.94 9.17
N GLY A 384 16.63 3.06 8.14
CA GLY A 384 17.80 3.92 8.22
C GLY A 384 18.69 3.92 7.00
N PHE A 385 19.80 4.64 7.15
CA PHE A 385 20.89 4.72 6.20
C PHE A 385 22.23 4.68 6.95
N THR A 386 23.22 4.00 6.39
CA THR A 386 24.59 3.95 6.92
C THR A 386 25.33 5.27 6.68
N ALA A 387 26.58 5.37 7.17
CA ALA A 387 27.43 6.53 6.88
C ALA A 387 27.75 6.68 5.39
N ASP A 388 27.88 5.56 4.67
CA ASP A 388 28.15 5.52 3.23
C ASP A 388 26.88 5.71 2.38
N GLY A 389 25.71 5.77 3.04
CA GLY A 389 24.42 6.03 2.39
C GLY A 389 23.65 4.79 1.96
N ASP A 390 24.11 3.60 2.33
CA ASP A 390 23.44 2.33 2.08
C ASP A 390 22.18 2.20 2.91
N VAL A 391 21.20 1.45 2.38
CA VAL A 391 19.88 1.34 2.97
C VAL A 391 19.90 0.30 4.09
N ILE A 392 19.51 0.71 5.29
CA ILE A 392 19.27 -0.20 6.41
C ILE A 392 17.78 -0.55 6.40
N ALA A 393 17.47 -1.83 6.16
CA ALA A 393 16.11 -2.33 6.09
C ALA A 393 15.91 -3.54 7.00
N ASN A 394 14.73 -3.62 7.61
CA ASN A 394 14.21 -4.85 8.18
C ASN A 394 13.50 -5.61 7.05
N ASP A 395 14.12 -6.69 6.61
CA ASP A 395 13.62 -7.62 5.60
C ASP A 395 12.94 -8.81 6.28
N PRO A 396 11.60 -8.92 6.22
CA PRO A 396 10.89 -9.99 6.91
C PRO A 396 11.15 -11.39 6.30
N ALA A 397 11.65 -11.48 5.05
CA ALA A 397 12.05 -12.76 4.44
C ALA A 397 13.45 -13.17 4.94
N SER A 398 13.52 -13.52 6.23
CA SER A 398 14.73 -13.90 6.94
C SER A 398 14.48 -15.15 7.79
N ASP A 399 15.48 -15.99 7.99
CA ASP A 399 15.28 -17.28 8.69
C ASP A 399 14.78 -17.12 10.14
N ASP A 400 15.16 -16.03 10.80
CA ASP A 400 14.77 -15.66 12.17
C ASP A 400 14.73 -14.13 12.36
N ASN A 401 14.34 -13.68 13.55
CA ASN A 401 14.20 -12.25 13.88
C ASN A 401 15.55 -11.51 13.93
N GLU A 402 16.62 -12.20 14.31
CA GLU A 402 17.98 -11.67 14.39
C GLU A 402 18.50 -11.29 13.00
N ALA A 403 18.22 -12.14 11.99
CA ALA A 403 18.64 -11.99 10.61
C ALA A 403 17.86 -10.91 9.81
N VAL A 404 16.72 -10.43 10.33
CA VAL A 404 15.84 -9.46 9.65
C VAL A 404 16.53 -8.16 9.27
N ARG A 405 17.46 -7.66 10.09
CA ARG A 405 18.12 -6.38 9.80
C ARG A 405 19.25 -6.58 8.79
N ARG A 406 19.07 -6.01 7.59
CA ARG A 406 20.05 -6.05 6.51
C ARG A 406 20.49 -4.65 6.09
N VAL A 407 21.65 -4.58 5.45
CA VAL A 407 22.18 -3.38 4.80
C VAL A 407 22.32 -3.71 3.32
N TYR A 408 21.71 -2.88 2.47
CA TYR A 408 21.71 -3.07 1.03
C TYR A 408 22.36 -1.89 0.32
N GLU A 409 23.07 -2.18 -0.76
CA GLU A 409 23.69 -1.16 -1.59
C GLU A 409 22.64 -0.16 -2.08
N ARG A 410 22.93 1.13 -1.84
CA ARG A 410 22.01 2.22 -2.16
C ARG A 410 21.48 2.15 -3.60
N ARG A 411 22.38 1.91 -4.55
CA ARG A 411 22.08 2.00 -5.98
C ARG A 411 21.17 0.86 -6.45
N GLU A 412 21.41 -0.33 -5.94
CA GLU A 412 20.59 -1.51 -6.22
C GLU A 412 19.18 -1.30 -5.68
N TRP A 413 19.07 -0.96 -4.39
CA TRP A 413 17.80 -0.68 -3.72
C TRP A 413 16.99 0.39 -4.45
N GLU A 414 17.62 1.52 -4.78
CA GLU A 414 16.96 2.64 -5.43
C GLU A 414 16.35 2.26 -6.79
N ASN A 415 17.07 1.45 -7.58
CA ASN A 415 16.57 0.98 -8.85
C ASN A 415 15.41 0.01 -8.68
N ILE A 416 15.56 -1.03 -7.85
CA ILE A 416 14.52 -2.08 -7.71
C ILE A 416 13.21 -1.52 -7.13
N TRP A 417 13.31 -0.49 -6.29
CA TRP A 417 12.16 0.16 -5.67
C TRP A 417 11.47 1.16 -6.60
N LEU A 418 12.24 2.01 -7.31
CA LEU A 418 11.63 3.15 -8.02
C LEU A 418 11.35 2.87 -9.49
N ARG A 419 11.91 1.81 -10.08
CA ARG A 419 11.61 1.42 -11.47
C ARG A 419 10.16 0.93 -11.63
N THR A 420 9.58 1.19 -12.79
CA THR A 420 8.22 0.74 -13.15
C THR A 420 8.24 -0.43 -14.13
N LYS A 421 9.41 -0.73 -14.72
CA LYS A 421 9.65 -1.90 -15.57
C LYS A 421 10.89 -2.65 -15.13
N ARG A 422 10.88 -3.97 -15.32
CA ARG A 422 12.04 -4.83 -15.15
C ARG A 422 11.97 -6.03 -16.06
N TYR A 423 13.09 -6.72 -16.23
CA TYR A 423 13.10 -8.04 -16.82
C TYR A 423 12.91 -9.10 -15.72
N ASN A 424 12.05 -10.09 -15.97
CA ASN A 424 11.98 -11.29 -15.13
C ASN A 424 13.07 -12.30 -15.53
N ALA A 425 13.13 -13.44 -14.85
CA ALA A 425 14.13 -14.49 -15.13
C ALA A 425 14.06 -15.05 -16.57
N SER A 426 12.91 -14.95 -17.25
CA SER A 426 12.76 -15.36 -18.65
C SER A 426 13.04 -14.24 -19.66
N GLY A 427 13.53 -13.07 -19.21
CA GLY A 427 13.84 -11.94 -20.08
C GLY A 427 12.60 -11.15 -20.55
N LYS A 428 11.42 -11.42 -20.01
CA LYS A 428 10.18 -10.68 -20.32
C LYS A 428 10.10 -9.40 -19.50
N VAL A 429 9.65 -8.31 -20.14
CA VAL A 429 9.32 -7.06 -19.44
C VAL A 429 8.08 -7.26 -18.57
N VAL A 430 8.23 -7.04 -17.28
CA VAL A 430 7.17 -7.05 -16.27
C VAL A 430 7.20 -5.74 -15.48
N SER A 431 6.14 -5.43 -14.73
CA SER A 431 6.11 -4.18 -13.95
C SER A 431 7.04 -4.26 -12.72
N GLY A 432 7.64 -3.12 -12.41
CA GLY A 432 8.26 -2.85 -11.11
C GLY A 432 7.29 -2.10 -10.21
N THR A 433 7.75 -1.74 -9.01
CA THR A 433 6.85 -1.22 -7.98
C THR A 433 6.59 0.27 -8.09
N GLY A 434 7.48 1.02 -8.76
CA GLY A 434 7.31 2.45 -9.03
C GLY A 434 7.22 3.31 -7.77
N GLY A 435 7.83 2.88 -6.67
CA GLY A 435 7.93 3.66 -5.44
C GLY A 435 6.74 3.58 -4.49
N VAL A 436 5.77 2.66 -4.69
CA VAL A 436 4.66 2.49 -3.73
C VAL A 436 5.22 2.13 -2.35
N CYS A 437 4.64 2.73 -1.32
CA CYS A 437 4.98 2.47 0.07
C CYS A 437 3.81 2.72 1.02
N TYR A 438 3.94 2.15 2.23
CA TYR A 438 3.17 2.58 3.39
C TYR A 438 3.97 3.58 4.21
N LEU A 439 3.31 4.62 4.68
CA LEU A 439 3.81 5.45 5.78
C LEU A 439 2.83 5.38 6.95
N TYR A 440 3.29 4.85 8.09
CA TYR A 440 2.54 4.86 9.35
C TYR A 440 3.21 5.83 10.32
N PHE A 441 2.40 6.67 10.94
CA PHE A 441 2.87 7.75 11.81
C PHE A 441 1.81 8.13 12.84
N PRO A 442 2.17 8.91 13.88
CA PRO A 442 1.22 9.33 14.88
C PRO A 442 0.03 10.08 14.28
N ALA A 443 -1.17 9.85 14.81
CA ALA A 443 -2.40 10.60 14.49
C ALA A 443 -2.24 12.11 14.71
N ARG A 444 -1.29 12.50 15.57
CA ARG A 444 -0.88 13.88 15.84
C ARG A 444 0.62 14.02 15.62
N PRO A 445 1.08 14.13 14.37
CA PRO A 445 2.50 14.25 14.06
C PRO A 445 3.07 15.55 14.62
N THR A 446 4.33 15.54 15.05
CA THR A 446 5.07 16.74 15.49
C THR A 446 5.23 17.75 14.34
N PRO A 447 5.56 19.04 14.61
CA PRO A 447 5.85 19.99 13.53
C PRO A 447 6.92 19.51 12.54
N ARG A 448 7.98 18.85 13.03
CA ARG A 448 9.04 18.27 12.19
C ARG A 448 8.49 17.17 11.29
N GLN A 449 7.69 16.25 11.83
CA GLN A 449 7.06 15.17 11.08
C GLN A 449 6.07 15.70 10.03
N ARG A 450 5.24 16.69 10.39
CA ARG A 450 4.34 17.35 9.42
C ARG A 450 5.11 17.98 8.27
N LYS A 451 6.22 18.66 8.55
CA LYS A 451 7.07 19.24 7.50
C LYS A 451 7.64 18.14 6.60
N ALA A 452 8.11 17.02 7.15
CA ALA A 452 8.64 15.91 6.36
C ALA A 452 7.57 15.22 5.50
N LEU A 453 6.39 14.94 6.07
CA LEU A 453 5.25 14.37 5.34
C LEU A 453 4.78 15.29 4.21
N ALA A 454 4.60 16.58 4.50
CA ALA A 454 4.23 17.58 3.49
C ALA A 454 5.31 17.70 2.42
N ALA A 455 6.58 17.62 2.83
CA ALA A 455 7.71 17.63 1.93
C ALA A 455 7.72 16.42 1.00
N VAL A 456 7.00 15.32 1.26
CA VAL A 456 6.81 14.18 0.33
C VAL A 456 5.39 14.09 -0.27
N GLY A 457 4.58 15.14 -0.10
CA GLY A 457 3.23 15.20 -0.68
C GLY A 457 2.13 14.56 0.17
N VAL A 458 2.43 14.16 1.42
CA VAL A 458 1.44 13.61 2.36
C VAL A 458 0.94 14.72 3.29
N ARG A 459 -0.38 14.87 3.37
CA ARG A 459 -1.06 15.82 4.26
C ARG A 459 -1.81 15.12 5.38
#